data_AF-A0A9C6TGD7-F1
#
_entry.id   AF-A0A9C6TGD7-F1
#
_cell.length_a   1.000
_cell.length_b   1.000
_cell.length_c   1.000
_cell.angle_alpha   90.00
_cell.angle_beta   90.00
_cell.angle_gamma   90.00
#
_symmetry.space_group_name_H-M   'P 1'
#
loop_
_entity.id
_entity.type
_entity.pdbx_description
1 polymer ?
#
loop_
_entity_poly.entity_id
_entity_poly.type
_entity_poly.pdbx_seq_one_letter_code
_entity_poly.pdbx_strand_id
1 'polypeptide(L)'
;MQKITTPSSKTHHHHHHNDNVDAAKCKYLVWTPANGLGNRMISIAAAFLFAVLTDRVLLVRFEADMNGLFCEPFHGSTWILPKNSPFWNHENIDTYQSVVLAKVDKARNLTLDQLLLPSVLFINLQHTKEDPEIFFHCDHNQEALKKVTVLIVQSDQYFVPSLFMTPSFSHDMNKMFPEKDAVFHHVGRYLFHPSNQAWGQISKFYDAYLAKADERIGLQVSSDGFKKLLLKA
;
A
#
# COMPACT_ATOMS: atom_id res chain seq x y z
N MET A 1 1.27 19.28 -62.50
CA MET A 1 0.07 20.10 -62.24
C MET A 1 -0.93 19.26 -61.46
N GLN A 2 -1.33 19.73 -60.28
CA GLN A 2 -2.34 19.12 -59.41
C GLN A 2 -3.75 19.26 -60.00
N LYS A 3 -4.61 18.25 -59.71
CA LYS A 3 -6.04 18.32 -59.36
C LYS A 3 -6.53 16.86 -59.23
N ILE A 4 -6.59 16.29 -58.03
CA ILE A 4 -7.73 16.25 -57.09
C ILE A 4 -9.09 16.08 -57.79
N THR A 5 -9.66 14.89 -57.69
CA THR A 5 -11.11 14.69 -57.58
C THR A 5 -11.36 13.40 -56.77
N THR A 6 -12.06 13.57 -55.65
CA THR A 6 -12.50 12.55 -54.68
C THR A 6 -13.61 11.65 -55.22
N PRO A 7 -13.73 10.40 -54.73
CA PRO A 7 -15.00 9.70 -54.75
C PRO A 7 -15.55 9.43 -53.35
N SER A 8 -16.74 9.98 -53.14
CA SER A 8 -17.96 9.43 -52.52
C SER A 8 -17.89 8.46 -51.33
N SER A 9 -18.63 8.88 -50.30
CA SER A 9 -18.95 8.27 -49.02
C SER A 9 -19.52 6.85 -49.11
N LYS A 10 -18.98 5.93 -48.29
CA LYS A 10 -19.65 4.68 -47.91
C LYS A 10 -20.04 4.77 -46.43
N THR A 11 -21.34 4.69 -46.20
CA THR A 11 -22.01 4.58 -44.91
C THR A 11 -21.52 3.35 -44.14
N HIS A 12 -20.76 3.57 -43.06
CA HIS A 12 -20.48 2.54 -42.07
C HIS A 12 -21.62 2.50 -41.06
N HIS A 13 -22.34 1.38 -41.04
CA HIS A 13 -23.30 1.03 -40.01
C HIS A 13 -22.57 0.99 -38.64
N HIS A 14 -22.94 1.89 -37.73
CA HIS A 14 -22.61 1.76 -36.32
C HIS A 14 -23.36 0.56 -35.75
N HIS A 15 -22.68 -0.58 -35.67
CA HIS A 15 -23.06 -1.63 -34.74
C HIS A 15 -22.67 -1.14 -33.34
N HIS A 16 -23.66 -0.71 -32.57
CA HIS A 16 -23.54 -0.52 -31.13
C HIS A 16 -23.33 -1.91 -30.53
N HIS A 17 -22.07 -2.34 -30.41
CA HIS A 17 -21.73 -3.45 -29.54
C HIS A 17 -21.87 -2.93 -28.11
N ASN A 18 -22.98 -3.31 -27.48
CA ASN A 18 -23.24 -3.06 -26.08
C ASN A 18 -22.33 -3.99 -25.28
N ASP A 19 -21.05 -3.67 -25.19
CA ASP A 19 -20.10 -4.33 -24.32
C ASP A 19 -20.33 -3.84 -22.89
N ASN A 20 -21.47 -4.23 -22.33
CA ASN A 20 -21.67 -4.28 -20.90
C ASN A 20 -21.01 -5.57 -20.37
N VAL A 21 -19.72 -5.72 -20.67
CA VAL A 21 -18.82 -6.48 -19.80
C VAL A 21 -18.69 -5.57 -18.59
N ASP A 22 -19.11 -6.02 -17.41
CA ASP A 22 -18.83 -5.34 -16.14
C ASP A 22 -17.37 -4.88 -16.17
N ALA A 23 -17.13 -3.60 -16.49
CA ALA A 23 -15.80 -3.05 -16.53
C ALA A 23 -15.31 -3.16 -15.10
N ALA A 24 -14.44 -4.13 -14.83
CA ALA A 24 -13.95 -4.42 -13.50
C ALA A 24 -13.44 -3.10 -12.91
N LYS A 25 -14.21 -2.51 -12.00
CA LYS A 25 -13.89 -1.20 -11.44
C LYS A 25 -12.61 -1.39 -10.65
N CYS A 26 -11.54 -0.70 -11.06
CA CYS A 26 -10.27 -0.74 -10.35
C CYS A 26 -10.48 -0.39 -8.87
N LYS A 27 -9.93 -1.22 -7.99
CA LYS A 27 -9.88 -0.95 -6.55
C LYS A 27 -8.52 -0.38 -6.20
N TYR A 28 -8.50 0.57 -5.26
CA TYR A 28 -7.28 1.26 -4.85
C TYR A 28 -7.05 1.13 -3.35
N LEU A 29 -5.78 1.08 -2.99
CA LEU A 29 -5.28 1.26 -1.63
C LEU A 29 -4.35 2.48 -1.64
N VAL A 30 -4.77 3.56 -1.01
CA VAL A 30 -3.98 4.79 -0.87
C VAL A 30 -3.29 4.77 0.48
N TRP A 31 -1.98 4.60 0.50
CA TRP A 31 -1.18 4.72 1.71
C TRP A 31 -0.85 6.20 1.98
N THR A 32 -0.97 6.61 3.24
CA THR A 32 -0.67 7.97 3.71
C THR A 32 0.41 7.96 4.80
N PRO A 33 1.31 8.96 4.81
CA PRO A 33 2.46 8.94 5.70
C PRO A 33 2.08 9.14 7.17
N ALA A 34 2.82 8.48 8.03
CA ALA A 34 2.78 8.61 9.47
C ALA A 34 4.18 8.38 10.05
N ASN A 35 4.53 9.14 11.10
CA ASN A 35 5.77 8.98 11.86
C ASN A 35 7.06 8.98 10.99
N GLY A 36 8.15 8.38 11.47
CA GLY A 36 9.48 8.44 10.85
C GLY A 36 9.69 7.50 9.66
N LEU A 37 10.79 7.68 8.92
CA LEU A 37 11.11 6.92 7.70
C LEU A 37 11.04 5.39 7.88
N GLY A 38 11.56 4.84 8.99
CA GLY A 38 11.49 3.41 9.28
C GLY A 38 10.06 2.90 9.36
N ASN A 39 9.20 3.61 10.09
CA ASN A 39 7.76 3.30 10.22
C ASN A 39 7.05 3.37 8.87
N ARG A 40 7.41 4.36 8.05
CA ARG A 40 6.85 4.50 6.69
C ARG A 40 7.24 3.34 5.78
N MET A 41 8.51 2.93 5.80
CA MET A 41 8.97 1.81 4.97
C MET A 41 8.28 0.50 5.37
N ILE A 42 8.21 0.19 6.66
CA ILE A 42 7.56 -1.04 7.11
C ILE A 42 6.05 -1.02 6.84
N SER A 43 5.37 0.12 7.01
CA SER A 43 3.93 0.21 6.78
C SER A 43 3.57 0.25 5.29
N ILE A 44 4.40 0.82 4.42
CA ILE A 44 4.25 0.71 2.96
C ILE A 44 4.37 -0.75 2.52
N ALA A 45 5.35 -1.50 3.05
CA ALA A 45 5.51 -2.92 2.72
C ALA A 45 4.30 -3.75 3.17
N ALA A 46 3.78 -3.49 4.36
CA ALA A 46 2.57 -4.13 4.86
C ALA A 46 1.33 -3.77 4.02
N ALA A 47 1.19 -2.50 3.63
CA ALA A 47 0.11 -2.02 2.76
C ALA A 47 0.19 -2.63 1.36
N PHE A 48 1.38 -2.80 0.79
CA PHE A 48 1.56 -3.49 -0.49
C PHE A 48 1.04 -4.92 -0.44
N LEU A 49 1.39 -5.68 0.59
CA LEU A 49 0.88 -7.04 0.76
C LEU A 49 -0.64 -7.06 0.92
N PHE A 50 -1.19 -6.14 1.70
CA PHE A 50 -2.63 -6.00 1.84
C PHE A 50 -3.31 -5.65 0.50
N ALA A 51 -2.69 -4.81 -0.33
CA ALA A 51 -3.19 -4.47 -1.66
C ALA A 51 -3.20 -5.72 -2.56
N VAL A 52 -2.14 -6.52 -2.54
CA VAL A 52 -2.07 -7.80 -3.29
C VAL A 52 -3.17 -8.76 -2.85
N LEU A 53 -3.35 -8.96 -1.53
CA LEU A 53 -4.36 -9.87 -0.97
C LEU A 53 -5.82 -9.41 -1.19
N THR A 54 -6.04 -8.16 -1.60
CA THR A 54 -7.38 -7.59 -1.79
C THR A 54 -7.62 -7.11 -3.22
N ASP A 55 -6.75 -7.48 -4.17
CA ASP A 55 -6.78 -7.10 -5.58
C ASP A 55 -6.88 -5.58 -5.79
N ARG A 56 -5.97 -4.83 -5.16
CA ARG A 56 -5.93 -3.37 -5.21
C ARG A 56 -4.64 -2.86 -5.84
N VAL A 57 -4.74 -1.74 -6.54
CA VAL A 57 -3.59 -0.94 -6.93
C VAL A 57 -3.14 -0.12 -5.72
N LEU A 58 -1.87 -0.27 -5.33
CA LEU A 58 -1.25 0.55 -4.30
C LEU A 58 -0.87 1.92 -4.87
N LEU A 59 -1.32 2.98 -4.21
CA LEU A 59 -0.89 4.36 -4.43
C LEU A 59 -0.31 4.90 -3.12
N VAL A 60 0.82 5.59 -3.19
CA VAL A 60 1.59 6.02 -2.03
C VAL A 60 1.72 7.53 -2.05
N ARG A 61 1.22 8.19 -1.01
CA ARG A 61 1.37 9.63 -0.83
C ARG A 61 2.77 9.94 -0.31
N PHE A 62 3.65 10.41 -1.20
CA PHE A 62 4.96 10.93 -0.80
C PHE A 62 4.88 12.43 -0.48
N GLU A 63 5.27 12.75 0.75
CA GLU A 63 5.52 14.12 1.17
C GLU A 63 6.92 14.58 0.76
N ALA A 64 7.21 15.86 1.02
CA ALA A 64 8.45 16.50 0.55
C ALA A 64 9.72 15.75 1.01
N ASP A 65 9.70 15.16 2.19
CA ASP A 65 10.81 14.42 2.79
C ASP A 65 11.03 13.02 2.20
N MET A 66 10.02 12.42 1.56
CA MET A 66 10.11 11.13 0.88
C MET A 66 10.44 11.25 -0.61
N ASN A 67 10.26 12.45 -1.19
CA ASN A 67 10.49 12.69 -2.60
C ASN A 67 11.96 12.45 -2.96
N GLY A 68 12.17 11.58 -3.96
CA GLY A 68 13.51 11.27 -4.44
C GLY A 68 14.32 10.36 -3.51
N LEU A 69 13.73 9.74 -2.49
CA LEU A 69 14.41 8.70 -1.71
C LEU A 69 14.45 7.36 -2.45
N PHE A 70 13.35 7.01 -3.12
CA PHE A 70 13.17 5.72 -3.78
C PHE A 70 12.88 5.86 -5.28
N CYS A 71 13.26 4.85 -6.06
CA CYS A 71 12.88 4.68 -7.46
C CYS A 71 11.45 4.15 -7.59
N GLU A 72 10.93 4.13 -8.83
CA GLU A 72 9.66 3.46 -9.15
C GLU A 72 9.82 1.93 -9.07
N PRO A 73 9.02 1.23 -8.25
CA PRO A 73 9.15 -0.23 -8.10
C PRO A 73 8.41 -1.02 -9.19
N PHE A 74 7.43 -0.40 -9.86
CA PHE A 74 6.57 -1.05 -10.84
C PHE A 74 6.95 -0.65 -12.26
N HIS A 75 7.22 -1.63 -13.12
CA HIS A 75 7.67 -1.37 -14.48
C HIS A 75 6.58 -0.67 -15.31
N GLY A 76 6.92 0.48 -15.90
CA GLY A 76 6.03 1.21 -16.80
C GLY A 76 4.88 1.95 -16.12
N SER A 77 4.87 2.06 -14.79
CA SER A 77 3.84 2.78 -14.03
C SER A 77 4.43 3.57 -12.87
N THR A 78 3.59 4.34 -12.19
CA THR A 78 3.95 5.04 -10.95
C THR A 78 3.07 4.58 -9.81
N TRP A 79 3.69 4.31 -8.67
CA TRP A 79 2.97 4.10 -7.40
C TRP A 79 2.67 5.40 -6.67
N ILE A 80 3.12 6.56 -7.15
CA ILE A 80 2.96 7.82 -6.45
C ILE A 80 1.54 8.35 -6.64
N LEU A 81 0.89 8.70 -5.52
CA LEU A 81 -0.40 9.37 -5.55
C LEU A 81 -0.23 10.79 -6.15
N PRO A 82 -0.98 11.16 -7.20
CA PRO A 82 -0.94 12.52 -7.74
C PRO A 82 -1.38 13.57 -6.71
N LYS A 83 -0.70 14.71 -6.64
CA LYS A 83 -1.02 15.80 -5.68
C LYS A 83 -2.41 16.41 -5.87
N ASN A 84 -2.94 16.35 -7.10
CA ASN A 84 -4.29 16.79 -7.45
C ASN A 84 -5.35 15.70 -7.28
N SER A 85 -4.99 14.54 -6.72
CA SER A 85 -5.92 13.45 -6.47
C SER A 85 -7.00 13.88 -5.47
N PRO A 86 -8.28 13.51 -5.68
CA PRO A 86 -9.34 13.76 -4.70
C PRO A 86 -9.10 13.02 -3.37
N PHE A 87 -8.22 12.01 -3.37
CA PHE A 87 -7.86 11.22 -2.19
C PHE A 87 -6.60 11.73 -1.48
N TRP A 88 -6.08 12.90 -1.86
CA TRP A 88 -4.90 13.48 -1.22
C TRP A 88 -5.17 13.86 0.25
N ASN A 89 -6.37 14.38 0.54
CA ASN A 89 -6.82 14.77 1.88
C ASN A 89 -7.92 13.83 2.38
N HIS A 90 -7.88 13.46 3.66
CA HIS A 90 -8.81 12.49 4.27
C HIS A 90 -9.72 13.09 5.35
N GLU A 91 -9.68 14.41 5.59
CA GLU A 91 -10.41 15.08 6.68
C GLU A 91 -11.94 14.93 6.60
N ASN A 92 -12.49 14.77 5.39
CA ASN A 92 -13.94 14.65 5.16
C ASN A 92 -14.36 13.23 4.74
N ILE A 93 -13.53 12.23 5.01
CA ILE A 93 -13.78 10.83 4.61
C ILE A 93 -14.21 10.04 5.85
N ASP A 94 -15.27 9.23 5.68
CA ASP A 94 -15.74 8.34 6.74
C ASP A 94 -14.61 7.42 7.22
N THR A 95 -14.46 7.33 8.53
CA THR A 95 -13.44 6.46 9.14
C THR A 95 -14.02 5.08 9.40
N TYR A 96 -13.20 4.05 9.25
CA TYR A 96 -13.57 2.69 9.59
C TYR A 96 -14.08 2.60 11.04
N GLN A 97 -13.42 3.32 11.95
CA GLN A 97 -13.83 3.43 13.34
C GLN A 97 -15.23 4.04 13.50
N SER A 98 -15.55 5.15 12.82
CA SER A 98 -16.89 5.75 12.93
C SER A 98 -17.97 4.84 12.38
N VAL A 99 -17.70 4.14 11.27
CA VAL A 99 -18.60 3.16 10.65
C VAL A 99 -18.82 1.94 11.55
N VAL A 100 -17.76 1.45 12.20
CA VAL A 100 -17.85 0.34 13.16
C VAL A 100 -18.56 0.76 14.44
N LEU A 101 -18.26 1.92 15.01
CA LEU A 101 -18.96 2.45 16.20
C LEU A 101 -20.45 2.69 15.92
N ALA A 102 -20.81 3.14 14.72
CA ALA A 102 -22.22 3.25 14.32
C ALA A 102 -22.98 1.91 14.34
N LYS A 103 -22.28 0.77 14.28
CA LYS A 103 -22.87 -0.55 14.53
C LYS A 103 -23.10 -0.83 16.02
N VAL A 104 -22.20 -0.37 16.87
CA VAL A 104 -22.26 -0.62 18.32
C VAL A 104 -23.38 0.21 18.94
N ASP A 105 -23.52 1.47 18.55
CA ASP A 105 -24.54 2.38 19.09
C ASP A 105 -25.96 2.04 18.63
N LYS A 106 -26.12 1.58 17.39
CA LYS A 106 -27.39 1.04 16.91
C LYS A 106 -27.44 -0.41 17.36
N ALA A 107 -27.99 -0.69 18.55
CA ALA A 107 -28.23 -2.02 19.15
C ALA A 107 -29.03 -3.02 18.27
N ARG A 108 -28.54 -3.27 17.06
CA ARG A 108 -29.02 -4.19 16.03
C ARG A 108 -27.78 -4.98 15.63
N ASN A 109 -27.90 -6.30 15.67
CA ASN A 109 -26.88 -7.27 15.29
C ASN A 109 -26.49 -7.18 13.79
N LEU A 110 -26.02 -6.01 13.33
CA LEU A 110 -25.67 -5.77 11.94
C LEU A 110 -24.19 -6.08 11.70
N THR A 111 -23.93 -7.04 10.81
CA THR A 111 -22.57 -7.36 10.35
C THR A 111 -22.06 -6.26 9.41
N LEU A 112 -20.74 -6.18 9.17
CA LEU A 112 -20.18 -5.10 8.33
C LEU A 112 -20.66 -5.29 6.88
N ASP A 113 -20.88 -6.54 6.47
CA ASP A 113 -21.50 -6.91 5.21
C ASP A 113 -22.94 -6.43 5.04
N GLN A 114 -23.65 -6.15 6.14
CA GLN A 114 -25.01 -5.61 6.11
C GLN A 114 -25.01 -4.08 6.15
N LEU A 115 -23.87 -3.46 6.41
CA LEU A 115 -23.70 -2.02 6.27
C LEU A 115 -23.39 -1.69 4.81
N LEU A 116 -24.10 -0.72 4.25
CA LEU A 116 -23.71 -0.10 2.99
C LEU A 116 -22.46 0.74 3.23
N LEU A 117 -21.28 0.13 3.00
CA LEU A 117 -20.02 0.85 3.14
C LEU A 117 -19.90 1.92 2.06
N PRO A 118 -19.30 3.08 2.41
CA PRO A 118 -19.00 4.10 1.43
C PRO A 118 -18.00 3.56 0.39
N SER A 119 -18.01 4.15 -0.80
CA SER A 119 -17.06 3.78 -1.87
C SER A 119 -15.61 4.14 -1.54
N VAL A 120 -15.42 5.09 -0.60
CA VAL A 120 -14.14 5.55 -0.10
C VAL A 120 -14.17 5.46 1.43
N LEU A 121 -13.16 4.84 2.03
CA LEU A 121 -13.09 4.66 3.47
C LEU A 121 -11.67 4.92 3.99
N PHE A 122 -11.57 5.64 5.11
CA PHE A 122 -10.31 5.89 5.78
C PHE A 122 -10.08 4.89 6.93
N ILE A 123 -8.89 4.31 7.01
CA ILE A 123 -8.50 3.35 8.04
C ILE A 123 -7.24 3.89 8.73
N ASN A 124 -7.40 4.26 10.00
CA ASN A 124 -6.26 4.59 10.86
C ASN A 124 -5.79 3.32 11.59
N LEU A 125 -4.56 2.90 11.32
CA LEU A 125 -3.84 1.79 11.96
C LEU A 125 -2.51 2.30 12.56
N GLN A 126 -2.49 3.56 13.00
CA GLN A 126 -1.41 4.08 13.81
C GLN A 126 -1.62 3.68 15.25
N HIS A 127 -0.53 3.38 15.95
CA HIS A 127 -0.58 3.03 17.36
C HIS A 127 -1.33 4.07 18.21
N THR A 128 -2.50 3.70 18.72
CA THR A 128 -3.26 4.50 19.69
C THR A 128 -3.27 3.86 21.08
N LYS A 129 -3.30 4.69 22.13
CA LYS A 129 -3.45 4.22 23.53
C LYS A 129 -4.87 3.72 23.83
N GLU A 130 -5.84 4.21 23.08
CA GLU A 130 -7.25 3.84 23.13
C GLU A 130 -7.48 2.90 21.94
N ASP A 131 -8.01 1.71 22.20
CA ASP A 131 -7.81 0.52 21.35
C ASP A 131 -9.06 0.18 20.51
N PRO A 132 -9.20 0.73 19.29
CA PRO A 132 -10.14 0.20 18.29
C PRO A 132 -9.44 -0.48 17.10
N GLU A 133 -8.12 -0.67 17.11
CA GLU A 133 -7.39 -1.39 16.05
C GLU A 133 -7.80 -2.86 15.92
N ILE A 134 -8.33 -3.44 17.01
CA ILE A 134 -8.75 -4.85 17.12
C ILE A 134 -9.69 -5.28 15.98
N PHE A 135 -10.54 -4.37 15.47
CA PHE A 135 -11.54 -4.74 14.47
C PHE A 135 -11.01 -4.86 13.04
N PHE A 136 -9.90 -4.19 12.67
CA PHE A 136 -9.39 -4.31 11.31
C PHE A 136 -8.93 -5.75 11.02
N HIS A 137 -8.34 -6.41 12.01
CA HIS A 137 -7.75 -7.75 11.83
C HIS A 137 -8.78 -8.89 11.81
N CYS A 138 -10.05 -8.62 12.09
CA CYS A 138 -11.10 -9.64 12.12
C CYS A 138 -11.60 -10.00 10.70
N ASP A 139 -11.71 -11.32 10.44
CA ASP A 139 -12.03 -11.86 9.12
C ASP A 139 -13.34 -11.34 8.50
N HIS A 140 -14.42 -11.34 9.29
CA HIS A 140 -15.73 -10.85 8.85
C HIS A 140 -15.73 -9.38 8.39
N ASN A 141 -14.77 -8.58 8.84
CA ASN A 141 -14.66 -7.19 8.45
C ASN A 141 -13.88 -7.06 7.14
N GLN A 142 -12.97 -7.99 6.85
CA GLN A 142 -12.17 -8.00 5.63
C GLN A 142 -13.03 -8.29 4.40
N GLU A 143 -14.02 -9.16 4.48
CA GLU A 143 -14.97 -9.41 3.38
C GLU A 143 -15.77 -8.17 2.99
N ALA A 144 -16.15 -7.35 3.97
CA ALA A 144 -16.80 -6.08 3.70
C ALA A 144 -15.82 -5.04 3.12
N LEU A 145 -14.60 -4.97 3.67
CA LEU A 145 -13.55 -4.06 3.17
C LEU A 145 -13.12 -4.38 1.74
N LYS A 146 -13.13 -5.66 1.32
CA LYS A 146 -12.85 -6.07 -0.08
C LYS A 146 -13.81 -5.45 -1.10
N LYS A 147 -15.03 -5.06 -0.68
CA LYS A 147 -16.06 -4.43 -1.53
C LYS A 147 -15.87 -2.92 -1.71
N VAL A 148 -15.14 -2.26 -0.79
CA VAL A 148 -14.89 -0.81 -0.86
C VAL A 148 -13.98 -0.49 -2.04
N THR A 149 -14.29 0.53 -2.84
CA THR A 149 -13.49 0.85 -4.04
C THR A 149 -12.14 1.47 -3.70
N VAL A 150 -12.11 2.44 -2.78
CA VAL A 150 -10.89 3.13 -2.37
C VAL A 150 -10.72 3.03 -0.86
N LEU A 151 -9.64 2.39 -0.44
CA LEU A 151 -9.23 2.37 0.96
C LEU A 151 -8.07 3.34 1.14
N ILE A 152 -8.19 4.28 2.06
CA ILE A 152 -7.10 5.18 2.45
C ILE A 152 -6.58 4.70 3.80
N VAL A 153 -5.32 4.30 3.86
CA VAL A 153 -4.72 3.74 5.07
C VAL A 153 -3.64 4.69 5.59
N GLN A 154 -3.68 4.96 6.88
CA GLN A 154 -2.61 5.61 7.61
C GLN A 154 -2.09 4.63 8.68
N SER A 155 -0.81 4.30 8.66
CA SER A 155 -0.23 3.36 9.61
C SER A 155 1.26 3.63 9.83
N ASP A 156 1.70 3.40 11.06
CA ASP A 156 3.11 3.39 11.46
C ASP A 156 3.60 2.00 11.90
N GLN A 157 2.76 0.97 11.77
CA GLN A 157 3.02 -0.39 12.23
C GLN A 157 3.33 -1.35 11.07
N TYR A 158 4.12 -2.38 11.38
CA TYR A 158 4.29 -3.54 10.49
C TYR A 158 3.21 -4.58 10.78
N PHE A 159 2.03 -4.41 10.18
CA PHE A 159 0.86 -5.25 10.46
C PHE A 159 0.81 -6.59 9.68
N VAL A 160 1.88 -6.98 8.99
CA VAL A 160 1.96 -8.26 8.26
C VAL A 160 1.68 -9.50 9.13
N PRO A 161 2.14 -9.60 10.40
CA PRO A 161 1.81 -10.74 11.24
C PRO A 161 0.29 -10.95 11.39
N SER A 162 -0.49 -9.86 11.41
CA SER A 162 -1.94 -9.95 11.46
C SER A 162 -2.55 -10.59 10.20
N LEU A 163 -1.95 -10.37 9.02
CA LEU A 163 -2.40 -10.95 7.76
C LEU A 163 -2.25 -12.48 7.75
N PHE A 164 -1.25 -13.03 8.46
CA PHE A 164 -1.14 -14.48 8.66
C PHE A 164 -2.19 -15.04 9.62
N MET A 165 -2.66 -14.22 10.56
CA MET A 165 -3.66 -14.60 11.56
C MET A 165 -5.10 -14.45 11.05
N THR A 166 -5.31 -13.64 10.01
CA THR A 166 -6.61 -13.50 9.35
C THR A 166 -6.91 -14.72 8.48
N PRO A 167 -7.96 -15.53 8.78
CA PRO A 167 -8.29 -16.75 8.04
C PRO A 167 -8.36 -16.57 6.52
N SER A 168 -9.04 -15.52 6.03
CA SER A 168 -9.22 -15.21 4.60
C SER A 168 -7.93 -14.86 3.86
N PHE A 169 -6.85 -14.54 4.56
CA PHE A 169 -5.54 -14.23 3.97
C PHE A 169 -4.49 -15.31 4.26
N SER A 170 -4.68 -16.08 5.33
CA SER A 170 -3.69 -17.02 5.85
C SER A 170 -3.20 -18.03 4.81
N HIS A 171 -4.10 -18.56 3.98
CA HIS A 171 -3.75 -19.55 2.96
C HIS A 171 -2.76 -18.97 1.93
N ASP A 172 -3.10 -17.83 1.32
CA ASP A 172 -2.26 -17.19 0.31
C ASP A 172 -0.97 -16.66 0.90
N MET A 173 -1.00 -16.12 2.12
CA MET A 173 0.21 -15.69 2.84
C MET A 173 1.18 -16.85 3.08
N ASN A 174 0.71 -18.01 3.54
CA ASN A 174 1.55 -19.19 3.74
C ASN A 174 2.07 -19.77 2.42
N LYS A 175 1.34 -19.60 1.32
CA LYS A 175 1.77 -20.02 -0.02
C LYS A 175 2.82 -19.08 -0.61
N MET A 176 2.64 -17.76 -0.48
CA MET A 176 3.59 -16.76 -0.97
C MET A 176 4.88 -16.74 -0.16
N PHE A 177 4.80 -17.01 1.15
CA PHE A 177 5.92 -16.92 2.08
C PHE A 177 6.01 -18.16 2.98
N PRO A 178 6.66 -19.23 2.51
CA PRO A 178 6.96 -20.40 3.34
C PRO A 178 7.82 -20.04 4.56
N GLU A 179 8.79 -19.13 4.38
CA GLU A 179 9.62 -18.54 5.42
C GLU A 179 9.00 -17.23 5.94
N LYS A 180 8.22 -17.32 7.02
CA LYS A 180 7.40 -16.20 7.55
C LYS A 180 8.23 -15.02 8.06
N ASP A 181 9.47 -15.28 8.48
CA ASP A 181 10.44 -14.29 8.93
C ASP A 181 11.14 -13.56 7.79
N ALA A 182 11.08 -14.08 6.55
CA ALA A 182 11.68 -13.46 5.36
C ALA A 182 10.73 -12.51 4.59
N VAL A 183 9.50 -12.30 5.06
CA VAL A 183 8.48 -11.53 4.32
C VAL A 183 8.95 -10.11 4.00
N PHE A 184 9.42 -9.36 5.00
CA PHE A 184 9.95 -8.01 4.76
C PHE A 184 11.24 -8.03 3.94
N HIS A 185 12.06 -9.08 4.07
CA HIS A 185 13.25 -9.22 3.24
C HIS A 185 12.89 -9.25 1.74
N HIS A 186 11.88 -10.04 1.36
CA HIS A 186 11.44 -10.12 -0.03
C HIS A 186 10.74 -8.85 -0.49
N VAL A 187 9.71 -8.40 0.25
CA VAL A 187 8.89 -7.24 -0.13
C VAL A 187 9.70 -5.95 -0.10
N GLY A 188 10.53 -5.77 0.92
CA GLY A 188 11.35 -4.57 1.08
C GLY A 188 12.37 -4.44 -0.06
N ARG A 189 13.02 -5.53 -0.47
CA ARG A 189 13.96 -5.52 -1.60
C ARG A 189 13.30 -5.29 -2.95
N TYR A 190 12.02 -5.64 -3.07
CA TYR A 190 11.23 -5.41 -4.28
C TYR A 190 10.74 -3.96 -4.39
N LEU A 191 10.31 -3.35 -3.27
CA LEU A 191 9.75 -1.99 -3.28
C LEU A 191 10.80 -0.90 -3.13
N PHE A 192 11.80 -1.08 -2.27
CA PHE A 192 12.67 0.00 -1.82
C PHE A 192 14.03 -0.04 -2.53
N HIS A 193 14.03 0.47 -3.76
CA HIS A 193 15.26 0.77 -4.48
C HIS A 193 15.68 2.21 -4.19
N PRO A 194 16.87 2.46 -3.61
CA PRO A 194 17.32 3.83 -3.35
C PRO A 194 17.49 4.59 -4.66
N SER A 195 17.18 5.89 -4.65
CA SER A 195 17.45 6.77 -5.79
C SER A 195 18.95 6.89 -6.07
N ASN A 196 19.32 7.37 -7.26
CA ASN A 196 20.73 7.60 -7.61
C ASN A 196 21.44 8.52 -6.60
N GLN A 197 20.74 9.50 -6.03
CA GLN A 197 21.31 10.40 -5.03
C GLN A 197 21.60 9.65 -3.72
N ALA A 198 20.62 8.89 -3.21
CA ALA A 198 20.79 8.10 -2.00
C ALA A 198 21.84 7.00 -2.19
N TRP A 199 21.76 6.27 -3.31
CA TRP A 199 22.72 5.23 -3.67
C TRP A 199 24.14 5.76 -3.80
N GLY A 200 24.32 6.93 -4.41
CA GLY A 200 25.63 7.57 -4.54
C GLY A 200 26.26 7.95 -3.19
N GLN A 201 25.46 8.27 -2.16
CA GLN A 201 25.96 8.48 -0.80
C GLN A 201 26.36 7.14 -0.14
N ILE A 202 25.50 6.13 -0.27
CA ILE A 202 25.72 4.78 0.28
C ILE A 202 26.99 4.18 -0.31
N SER A 203 27.14 4.20 -1.64
CA SER A 203 28.27 3.59 -2.34
C SER A 203 29.59 4.29 -1.99
N LYS A 204 29.63 5.63 -1.99
CA LYS A 204 30.83 6.40 -1.62
C LYS A 204 31.29 6.08 -0.20
N PHE A 205 30.36 6.01 0.75
CA PHE A 205 30.70 5.66 2.13
C PHE A 205 31.22 4.22 2.23
N TYR A 206 30.54 3.28 1.55
CA TYR A 206 30.96 1.89 1.53
C TYR A 206 32.37 1.73 0.94
N ASP A 207 32.63 2.32 -0.23
CA ASP A 207 33.92 2.22 -0.91
C ASP A 207 35.06 2.84 -0.11
N ALA A 208 34.80 3.99 0.53
CA ALA A 208 35.81 4.71 1.30
C ALA A 208 36.16 4.01 2.63
N TYR A 209 35.18 3.43 3.31
CA TYR A 209 35.35 3.01 4.72
C TYR A 209 35.13 1.52 4.98
N LEU A 210 34.35 0.83 4.13
CA LEU A 210 33.90 -0.54 4.41
C LEU A 210 34.43 -1.57 3.41
N ALA A 211 34.71 -1.20 2.15
CA ALA A 211 34.98 -2.16 1.08
C ALA A 211 36.20 -3.07 1.31
N LYS A 212 37.22 -2.59 2.03
CA LYS A 212 38.48 -3.34 2.27
C LYS A 212 38.50 -4.23 3.51
N ALA A 213 37.44 -4.20 4.33
CA ALA A 213 37.40 -4.99 5.56
C ALA A 213 37.05 -6.47 5.26
N ASP A 214 37.74 -7.39 5.93
CA ASP A 214 37.45 -8.83 5.86
C ASP A 214 36.08 -9.17 6.47
N GLU A 215 35.70 -8.47 7.53
CA GLU A 215 34.41 -8.59 8.21
C GLU A 215 33.82 -7.20 8.48
N ARG A 216 32.49 -7.08 8.39
CA ARG A 216 31.76 -5.83 8.65
C ARG A 216 30.74 -6.05 9.75
N ILE A 217 30.73 -5.18 10.75
CA ILE A 217 29.82 -5.26 11.88
C ILE A 217 28.90 -4.03 11.84
N GLY A 218 27.59 -4.27 11.75
CA GLY A 218 26.58 -3.23 11.85
C GLY A 218 26.22 -2.96 13.30
N LEU A 219 26.32 -1.71 13.73
CA LEU A 219 25.82 -1.29 15.02
C LEU A 219 24.83 -0.15 14.88
N GLN A 220 23.56 -0.43 15.17
CA GLN A 220 22.52 0.59 15.20
C GLN A 220 22.24 0.97 16.66
N VAL A 221 22.54 2.23 16.98
CA VAL A 221 22.27 2.81 18.30
C VAL A 221 21.07 3.74 18.19
N SER A 222 20.08 3.55 19.06
CA SER A 222 18.96 4.48 19.25
C SER A 222 18.90 4.90 20.71
N SER A 223 18.33 6.07 21.00
CA SER A 223 18.13 6.57 22.37
C SER A 223 17.40 5.57 23.27
N ASP A 224 16.59 4.69 22.68
CA ASP A 224 15.71 3.76 23.39
C ASP A 224 16.38 2.38 23.61
N GLY A 225 17.67 2.24 23.28
CA GLY A 225 18.46 1.04 23.55
C GLY A 225 19.33 0.57 22.39
N PHE A 226 20.12 -0.48 22.64
CA PHE A 226 21.12 -1.04 21.74
C PHE A 226 20.55 -2.23 20.95
N LYS A 227 20.65 -2.22 19.62
CA LYS A 227 20.35 -3.40 18.77
C LYS A 227 21.57 -3.76 17.92
N LYS A 228 22.10 -4.96 18.11
CA LYS A 228 23.21 -5.50 17.30
C LYS A 228 22.65 -6.05 15.99
N LEU A 229 23.10 -5.52 14.85
CA LEU A 229 22.72 -5.99 13.51
C LEU A 229 23.95 -6.59 12.83
N LEU A 230 24.02 -7.91 12.71
CA LEU A 230 25.07 -8.56 11.93
C LEU A 230 24.79 -8.35 10.44
N LEU A 231 25.46 -7.38 9.84
CA LEU A 231 25.48 -7.20 8.39
C LEU A 231 26.49 -8.19 7.80
N LYS A 232 26.03 -9.39 7.43
CA LYS A 232 26.82 -10.26 6.57
C LYS A 232 26.71 -9.71 5.14
N ALA A 233 27.82 -9.16 4.65
CA ALA A 233 28.01 -8.83 3.24
C ALA A 233 28.42 -10.10 2.47
#